data_AF-A0A7C5D865-F1
#
_entry.id   AF-A0A7C5D865-F1
#
_cell.length_a   1.000
_cell.length_b   1.000
_cell.length_c   1.000
_cell.angle_alpha   90.00
_cell.angle_beta   90.00
_cell.angle_gamma   90.00
#
_symmetry.space_group_name_H-M   'P 1'
#
loop_
_entity.id
_entity.type
_entity.pdbx_description
1 polymer ?
#
loop_
_entity_poly.entity_id
_entity_poly.type
_entity_poly.pdbx_seq_one_letter_code
_entity_poly.pdbx_strand_id
1 'polypeptide(L)' 'MVEIYHNSSLVAHFLQDKKQYLIEYQNFNLQNSITLSLPNTKRLYLYEYRFPPFLESFLPEGYLYEIFKNL' A
#
# COMPACT_ATOMS: atom_id res chain seq x y z
N MET A 1 0.16 -9.56 -6.32
CA MET A 1 -0.97 -8.92 -5.61
C MET A 1 -0.73 -9.13 -4.12
N VAL A 2 -0.86 -8.08 -3.31
CA VAL A 2 -0.71 -8.12 -1.86
C VAL A 2 -2.02 -7.67 -1.22
N GLU A 3 -2.51 -8.40 -0.23
CA GLU A 3 -3.72 -8.07 0.49
C GLU A 3 -3.38 -7.25 1.75
N ILE A 4 -4.15 -6.20 2.01
CA ILE A 4 -3.97 -5.31 3.17
C ILE A 4 -5.10 -5.58 4.16
N TYR A 5 -4.72 -5.97 5.37
CA TYR A 5 -5.63 -6.27 6.46
C TYR A 5 -5.52 -5.25 7.58
N HIS A 6 -6.67 -4.92 8.18
CA HIS A 6 -6.77 -4.17 9.43
C HIS A 6 -7.68 -4.94 10.38
N ASN A 7 -7.19 -5.28 11.57
CA ASN A 7 -7.94 -6.06 12.57
C ASN A 7 -8.58 -7.34 11.97
N SER A 8 -7.81 -8.11 11.20
CA SER A 8 -8.26 -9.32 10.49
C SER A 8 -9.32 -9.11 9.40
N SER A 9 -9.71 -7.87 9.13
CA SER A 9 -10.62 -7.53 8.04
C SER A 9 -9.82 -7.15 6.80
N LEU A 10 -10.18 -7.71 5.65
CA LEU A 10 -9.62 -7.28 4.36
C LEU A 10 -10.06 -5.85 4.08
N VAL A 11 -9.09 -4.95 3.90
CA VAL A 11 -9.33 -3.52 3.70
C VAL A 11 -9.07 -3.10 2.27
N ALA A 12 -7.96 -3.55 1.69
CA ALA A 12 -7.57 -3.17 0.34
C ALA A 12 -6.70 -4.22 -0.35
N HIS A 13 -6.62 -4.12 -1.67
CA HIS A 13 -5.63 -4.82 -2.48
C HIS A 13 -4.55 -3.85 -2.94
N PHE A 14 -3.30 -4.26 -2.81
CA PHE A 14 -2.15 -3.60 -3.41
C PHE A 14 -1.68 -4.38 -4.63
N LEU A 15 -1.67 -3.70 -5.76
CA LEU A 15 -1.38 -4.24 -7.07
C LEU A 15 -0.25 -3.43 -7.70
N GLN A 16 0.62 -4.14 -8.42
CA GLN A 16 1.62 -3.54 -9.29
C GLN A 16 1.33 -4.03 -10.70
N ASP A 17 1.12 -3.09 -11.62
CA ASP A 17 1.08 -3.35 -13.05
C ASP A 17 2.21 -2.56 -13.73
N LYS A 18 3.23 -3.28 -14.18
CA LYS A 18 4.45 -2.70 -14.79
C LYS A 18 5.08 -1.62 -13.89
N LYS A 19 4.88 -0.34 -14.23
CA LYS A 19 5.39 0.85 -13.54
C LYS A 19 4.31 1.62 -12.78
N GLN A 20 3.11 1.07 -12.69
CA GLN A 20 1.99 1.65 -11.97
C GLN A 20 1.71 0.82 -10.72
N TYR A 21 1.49 1.53 -9.62
CA TYR A 21 1.05 0.95 -8.37
C TYR A 21 -0.38 1.37 -8.09
N LEU A 22 -1.18 0.44 -7.61
CA LEU A 22 -2.61 0.60 -7.41
C LEU A 22 -3.00 0.08 -6.04
N ILE A 23 -3.73 0.89 -5.29
CA ILE A 23 -4.37 0.48 -4.03
C ILE A 23 -5.88 0.56 -4.25
N GLU A 24 -6.56 -0.58 -4.18
CA GLU A 24 -8.01 -0.69 -4.30
C GLU A 24 -8.63 -1.06 -2.97
N TYR A 25 -9.38 -0.14 -2.37
CA TYR A 25 -10.17 -0.40 -1.17
C TYR A 25 -11.33 -1.34 -1.45
N GLN A 26 -11.46 -2.35 -0.59
CA GLN A 26 -12.57 -3.30 -0.54
C GLN A 26 -13.56 -2.98 0.59
N ASN A 27 -13.13 -2.20 1.60
CA ASN A 27 -13.94 -1.86 2.78
C ASN A 27 -13.98 -0.35 3.07
N PHE A 28 -15.19 0.22 3.03
CA PHE A 28 -15.44 1.67 3.16
C PHE A 28 -15.90 2.12 4.55
N ASN A 29 -15.85 1.24 5.56
CA ASN A 29 -16.11 1.65 6.94
C ASN A 29 -15.00 2.60 7.40
N LEU A 30 -15.31 3.83 7.83
CA LEU A 30 -14.34 4.90 8.15
C LEU A 30 -13.17 4.46 9.05
N GLN A 31 -13.39 3.51 9.96
CA GLN A 31 -12.36 2.96 10.84
C GLN A 31 -11.28 2.12 10.12
N ASN A 32 -11.52 1.77 8.85
CA ASN A 32 -10.65 0.96 8.00
C ASN A 32 -9.87 1.80 6.98
N SER A 33 -9.68 3.10 7.23
CA SER A 33 -8.69 3.86 6.49
C SER A 33 -7.28 3.35 6.82
N ILE A 34 -6.47 3.05 5.79
CA ILE A 34 -5.08 2.61 5.94
C ILE A 34 -4.24 3.70 6.63
N THR A 35 -4.43 4.95 6.25
CA THR A 35 -3.80 6.12 6.86
C THR A 35 -4.53 7.40 6.45
N LEU A 36 -4.23 8.52 7.10
CA LEU A 36 -4.80 9.84 6.77
C LEU A 36 -4.47 10.31 5.35
N SER A 37 -3.34 9.88 4.79
CA SER A 37 -2.94 10.21 3.41
C SER A 37 -3.53 9.26 2.34
N LEU A 38 -4.16 8.17 2.77
CA LEU A 38 -4.83 7.17 1.96
C LEU A 38 -6.20 6.86 2.60
N PRO A 39 -7.13 7.82 2.73
CA PRO A 39 -8.42 7.53 3.36
C PRO A 39 -9.24 6.54 2.53
N ASN A 40 -10.07 5.74 3.18
CA ASN A 40 -10.93 4.80 2.46
C ASN A 40 -12.16 5.46 1.79
N THR A 41 -12.29 6.79 1.84
CA THR A 41 -13.33 7.53 1.10
C THR A 41 -13.13 7.49 -0.41
N LYS A 42 -11.91 7.18 -0.87
CA LYS A 42 -11.59 6.97 -2.28
C LYS A 42 -11.34 5.49 -2.53
N ARG A 43 -12.10 4.89 -3.45
CA ARG A 43 -11.94 3.47 -3.80
C ARG A 43 -10.57 3.13 -4.37
N LEU A 44 -10.01 4.00 -5.23
CA LEU A 44 -8.83 3.68 -6.02
C LEU A 44 -7.76 4.76 -5.86
N TYR A 45 -6.55 4.33 -5.50
CA TYR A 45 -5.34 5.15 -5.54
C TYR A 45 -4.40 4.62 -6.62
N LEU A 46 -3.91 5.53 -7.45
CA LEU A 46 -3.00 5.22 -8.55
C LEU A 46 -1.73 6.02 -8.37
N TYR A 47 -0.59 5.36 -8.50
CA TYR A 47 0.72 5.96 -8.46
C TYR A 47 1.49 5.53 -9.70
N GLU A 48 1.74 6.49 -10.59
CA GLU A 48 2.54 6.26 -11.78
C GLU A 48 4.01 6.50 -11.49
N TYR A 49 4.88 5.55 -11.86
CA TYR A 49 6.34 5.65 -11.76
C TYR A 49 6.89 5.87 -10.35
N ARG A 50 6.05 5.86 -9.31
CA ARG A 50 6.44 6.07 -7.91
C ARG A 50 5.74 5.07 -7.01
N PHE A 51 6.49 4.50 -6.06
CA PHE A 51 5.92 3.64 -5.04
C PHE A 51 5.06 4.45 -4.05
N PRO A 52 3.95 3.93 -3.50
CA PRO A 52 3.11 4.70 -2.58
C PRO A 52 3.91 5.13 -1.33
N PRO A 53 4.00 6.44 -1.01
CA PRO A 53 4.90 6.92 0.05
C PRO A 53 4.62 6.31 1.43
N PHE A 54 3.36 6.06 1.76
CA PHE A 54 3.01 5.42 3.02
C PHE A 54 3.57 3.99 3.10
N LEU A 55 3.47 3.21 2.01
CA LEU A 55 4.03 1.86 1.98
C LEU A 55 5.56 1.88 1.96
N GLU A 56 6.16 2.88 1.32
CA GLU A 56 7.61 3.08 1.29
C GLU A 56 8.21 3.21 2.69
N SER A 57 7.50 3.88 3.61
CA SER A 57 7.97 4.08 4.99
C SER A 57 8.12 2.79 5.82
N PHE A 58 7.57 1.67 5.35
CA PHE A 58 7.77 0.36 5.97
C PHE A 58 8.99 -0.38 5.42
N LEU A 59 9.54 0.09 4.29
CA LEU A 59 10.76 -0.48 3.74
C LEU A 59 11.96 -0.04 4.59
N PRO A 60 12.89 -0.94 4.90
CA PRO A 60 14.10 -0.58 5.60
C PRO A 60 14.92 0.39 4.76
N GLU A 61 15.63 1.30 5.42
CA GLU A 61 16.52 2.27 4.76
C GLU A 61 18.00 1.83 4.85
N GLY A 62 18.83 2.40 3.98
CA GLY A 62 20.29 2.26 4.04
C GLY A 62 20.80 0.84 3.80
N TYR A 63 21.78 0.39 4.60
CA TYR A 63 22.44 -0.91 4.38
C TYR A 63 21.48 -2.10 4.46
N LEU A 64 20.47 -2.03 5.34
CA LEU A 64 19.50 -3.10 5.51
C LEU A 64 18.64 -3.29 4.25
N TYR A 65 18.31 -2.21 3.54
CA TYR A 65 17.65 -2.26 2.25
C TYR A 65 18.45 -3.08 1.22
N GLU A 66 19.76 -2.84 1.13
CA GLU A 66 20.63 -3.53 0.18
C GLU A 66 20.75 -5.04 0.48
N ILE A 67 20.65 -5.43 1.75
CA ILE A 67 20.57 -6.86 2.11
C ILE A 67 19.26 -7.46 1.59
N PHE A 68 18.11 -6.84 1.90
CA PHE A 68 16.80 -7.37 1.52
C PHE A 68 16.57 -7.40 0.02
N LYS A 69 17.16 -6.48 -0.73
CA LYS A 69 17.07 -6.44 -2.20
C LYS A 69 17.66 -7.68 -2.88
N ASN A 70 18.59 -8.37 -2.22
CA ASN A 70 19.27 -9.55 -2.76
C ASN A 70 18.67 -10.89 -2.28
N LEU A 71 17.61 -10.84 -1.48
CA LEU A 71 16.83 -12.02 -1.07
C LEU A 71 15.69 -12.28 -2.06
#